data_AF-A0A7J6N6H4-F1
#
_entry.id   AF-A0A7J6N6H4-F1
#
_cell.length_a   1.000
_cell.length_b   1.000
_cell.length_c   1.000
_cell.angle_alpha   90.00
_cell.angle_beta   90.00
_cell.angle_gamma   90.00
#
_symmetry.space_group_name_H-M   'P 1'
#
loop_
_entity.id
_entity.type
_entity.pdbx_description
1 polymer ?
#
loop_
_entity_poly.entity_id
_entity_poly.type
_entity_poly.pdbx_seq_one_letter_code
_entity_poly.pdbx_strand_id
1 'polypeptide(L)'
;MPWFTHVPHQVFRFTAKFYAEELVSMLLGSSMVIWLPLLEYLLRGTGIFSWLFVGSIGSLGCIVLFEMAVVRNPRFMLKPKHDCPNILEPTDYKKFGAPRQVERDVIIQGTQFRDSKGRRVHLRGINVGGMSKIPYGTSTDEPTVPYGEGVTFVGRPFPIAEADVHLARLRAWGLTFLRMIVTWEALEPRRPGQYDREYIDYIVQIVKKCREYGISVVIDP
;
A
#
# COMPACT_ATOMS: atom_id res chain seq x y z
N MET A 1 -10.64 -9.49 -0.92
CA MET A 1 -9.77 -9.35 0.28
C MET A 1 -10.23 -8.17 1.13
N PRO A 2 -11.08 -8.36 2.17
CA PRO A 2 -11.57 -7.28 3.04
C PRO A 2 -10.60 -6.89 4.17
N TRP A 3 -9.55 -7.67 4.40
CA TRP A 3 -8.76 -7.63 5.63
C TRP A 3 -7.88 -6.37 5.78
N PHE A 4 -7.55 -5.67 4.70
CA PHE A 4 -6.80 -4.41 4.78
C PHE A 4 -7.66 -3.18 5.10
N THR A 5 -8.99 -3.26 4.98
CA THR A 5 -9.88 -2.10 5.11
C THR A 5 -10.64 -2.03 6.42
N HIS A 6 -10.57 -3.07 7.26
CA HIS A 6 -11.29 -3.12 8.52
C HIS A 6 -10.49 -3.88 9.58
N VAL A 7 -9.78 -3.15 10.44
CA VAL A 7 -9.30 -3.69 11.71
C VAL A 7 -10.36 -3.34 12.75
N PRO A 8 -11.03 -4.31 13.38
CA PRO A 8 -12.00 -4.02 14.43
C PRO A 8 -11.34 -3.17 15.52
N HIS A 9 -12.01 -2.12 15.99
CA HIS A 9 -11.45 -1.17 16.96
C HIS A 9 -10.87 -1.86 18.20
N GLN A 10 -11.49 -2.96 18.65
CA GLN A 10 -10.99 -3.76 19.77
C GLN A 10 -9.66 -4.46 19.45
N VAL A 11 -9.52 -5.01 18.24
CA VAL A 11 -8.28 -5.64 17.77
C VAL A 11 -7.18 -4.59 17.69
N PHE A 12 -7.43 -3.46 17.01
CA PHE A 12 -6.48 -2.35 16.92
C PHE A 12 -6.01 -1.89 18.30
N ARG A 13 -6.96 -1.64 19.21
CA ARG A 13 -6.66 -1.19 20.58
C ARG A 13 -5.86 -2.22 21.37
N PHE A 14 -6.20 -3.49 21.26
CA PHE A 14 -5.45 -4.57 21.90
C PHE A 14 -4.02 -4.64 21.35
N THR A 15 -3.84 -4.69 20.03
CA THR A 15 -2.51 -4.71 19.41
C THR A 15 -1.71 -3.46 19.71
N ALA A 16 -2.31 -2.26 19.65
CA ALA A 16 -1.62 -1.01 19.94
C ALA A 16 -1.17 -0.94 21.40
N LYS A 17 -2.01 -1.39 22.34
CA LYS A 17 -1.66 -1.45 23.76
C LYS A 17 -0.57 -2.48 24.04
N PHE A 18 -0.73 -3.70 23.52
CA PHE A 18 0.29 -4.75 23.64
C PHE A 18 1.64 -4.31 23.07
N TYR A 19 1.64 -3.68 21.89
CA TYR A 19 2.85 -3.23 21.23
C TYR A 19 3.49 -2.03 21.92
N ALA A 20 2.72 -1.13 22.52
CA ALA A 20 3.24 0.09 23.15
C ALA A 20 3.64 -0.09 24.62
N GLU A 21 2.95 -0.95 25.38
CA GLU A 21 3.19 -1.09 26.82
C GLU A 21 3.94 -2.38 27.15
N GLU A 22 3.37 -3.53 26.77
CA GLU A 22 3.89 -4.85 27.18
C GLU A 22 5.17 -5.23 26.44
N LEU A 23 5.15 -5.15 25.10
CA LEU A 23 6.31 -5.49 24.27
C LEU A 23 7.47 -4.55 24.54
N VAL A 24 7.19 -3.25 24.75
CA VAL A 24 8.20 -2.24 25.05
C VAL A 24 8.82 -2.49 26.41
N SER A 25 8.01 -2.76 27.43
CA SER A 25 8.51 -3.10 28.77
C SER A 25 9.38 -4.37 28.74
N MET A 26 8.96 -5.39 27.99
CA MET A 26 9.73 -6.63 27.84
C MET A 26 11.05 -6.42 27.09
N LEU A 27 11.04 -5.63 26.01
CA LEU A 27 12.24 -5.29 25.24
C LEU A 27 13.18 -4.39 26.03
N LEU A 28 12.66 -3.40 26.75
CA LEU A 28 13.44 -2.56 27.66
C LEU A 28 14.07 -3.38 28.79
N GLY A 29 13.29 -4.20 29.49
CA GLY A 29 13.78 -5.04 30.58
C GLY A 29 14.85 -6.01 30.11
N SER A 30 14.59 -6.75 29.02
CA SER A 30 15.58 -7.68 28.45
C SER A 30 16.83 -6.95 27.94
N SER A 31 16.67 -5.80 27.28
CA SER A 31 17.80 -5.01 26.78
C SER A 31 18.67 -4.47 27.90
N MET A 32 18.08 -3.92 28.97
CA MET A 32 18.81 -3.26 30.05
C MET A 32 19.46 -4.23 31.03
N VAL A 33 18.84 -5.39 31.28
CA VAL A 33 19.30 -6.34 32.29
C VAL A 33 20.22 -7.40 31.69
N ILE A 34 20.00 -7.80 30.44
CA ILE A 34 20.71 -8.94 29.83
C ILE A 34 21.65 -8.46 28.72
N TRP A 35 21.11 -7.75 27.72
CA TRP A 35 21.88 -7.45 26.51
C TRP A 35 22.90 -6.33 26.68
N LEU A 36 22.56 -5.24 27.38
CA LEU A 36 23.47 -4.11 27.59
C LEU A 36 24.72 -4.51 28.38
N PRO A 37 24.62 -5.21 29.54
CA PRO A 37 25.81 -5.65 30.27
C PRO A 37 26.65 -6.65 29.48
N LEU A 38 26.01 -7.58 28.75
CA LEU A 38 26.69 -8.56 27.91
C LEU A 38 27.43 -7.88 26.75
N LEU A 39 26.79 -6.94 26.06
CA LEU A 39 27.39 -6.19 24.95
C LEU A 39 28.50 -5.25 25.43
N GLU A 40 28.37 -4.63 26.61
CA GLU A 40 29.44 -3.84 27.21
C GLU A 40 30.66 -4.72 27.50
N TYR A 41 30.44 -5.90 28.07
CA TYR A 41 31.49 -6.87 28.35
C TYR A 41 32.20 -7.33 27.06
N LEU A 42 31.45 -7.70 26.03
CA LEU A 42 32.00 -8.23 24.78
C LEU A 42 32.66 -7.17 23.89
N LEU A 43 32.14 -5.93 23.89
CA LEU A 43 32.55 -4.88 22.95
C LEU A 43 33.40 -3.78 23.61
N ARG A 44 33.84 -3.99 24.86
CA ARG A 44 34.64 -3.03 25.59
C ARG A 44 35.90 -2.65 24.82
N GLY A 45 36.14 -1.35 24.66
CA GLY A 45 37.34 -0.82 23.97
C GLY A 45 37.27 -0.75 22.45
N THR A 46 36.18 -1.23 21.81
CA THR A 46 36.03 -1.21 20.34
C THR A 46 35.39 0.07 19.79
N GLY A 47 34.81 0.93 20.64
CA GLY A 47 34.02 2.09 20.24
C GLY A 47 32.63 1.76 19.64
N ILE A 48 32.37 0.50 19.30
CA ILE A 48 31.11 0.03 18.69
C ILE A 48 29.95 0.08 19.70
N PHE A 49 30.24 -0.16 20.98
CA PHE A 49 29.23 -0.14 22.05
C PHE A 49 28.46 1.18 22.11
N SER A 50 29.14 2.32 21.98
CA SER A 50 28.52 3.65 22.01
C SER A 50 27.54 3.87 20.86
N TRP A 51 27.82 3.34 19.67
CA TRP A 51 26.93 3.43 18.51
C TRP A 51 25.67 2.56 18.68
N LEU A 52 25.81 1.36 19.23
CA LEU A 52 24.68 0.48 19.55
C LEU A 52 23.77 1.09 20.63
N PHE A 53 24.36 1.75 21.62
CA PHE A 53 23.62 2.46 22.66
C PHE A 53 22.82 3.64 22.09
N VAL A 54 23.44 4.47 21.24
CA VAL A 54 22.75 5.59 20.56
C VAL A 54 21.60 5.11 19.68
N GLY A 55 21.80 4.04 18.89
CA GLY A 55 20.74 3.45 18.07
C GLY A 55 19.56 2.91 18.90
N SER A 56 19.85 2.37 20.09
CA SER A 56 18.82 1.89 21.02
C SER A 56 17.99 3.05 21.60
N ILE A 57 18.62 4.15 22.00
CA ILE A 57 17.92 5.36 22.48
C ILE A 57 17.03 5.95 21.38
N GLY A 58 17.50 5.99 20.14
CA GLY A 58 16.70 6.47 19.01
C GLY A 58 15.41 5.66 18.79
N SER A 59 15.51 4.33 18.93
CA SER A 59 14.37 3.41 18.80
C SER A 59 13.35 3.60 19.92
N LEU A 60 13.81 3.84 21.15
CA LEU A 60 12.94 4.17 22.30
C LEU A 60 12.21 5.50 22.10
N GLY A 61 12.87 6.49 21.49
CA GLY A 61 12.24 7.77 21.13
C GLY A 61 11.05 7.59 20.17
N CYS A 62 11.17 6.72 19.16
CA CYS A 62 10.06 6.43 18.25
C CYS A 62 8.86 5.77 18.95
N ILE A 63 9.12 4.91 19.93
CA ILE A 63 8.09 4.22 20.71
C ILE A 63 7.33 5.23 21.60
N VAL A 64 8.04 6.11 22.30
CA VAL A 64 7.40 7.15 23.12
C VAL A 64 6.56 8.09 22.25
N LEU A 65 7.07 8.48 21.07
CA LEU A 65 6.29 9.27 20.12
C LEU A 65 5.05 8.53 19.63
N PHE A 66 5.13 7.22 19.38
CA PHE A 66 3.98 6.40 19.02
C PHE A 66 2.95 6.33 20.16
N GLU A 67 3.39 6.11 21.40
CA GLU A 67 2.51 6.09 22.59
C GLU A 67 1.79 7.43 22.76
N MET A 68 2.52 8.54 22.67
CA MET A 68 1.95 9.88 22.81
C MET A 68 1.00 10.24 21.65
N ALA A 69 1.39 9.94 20.41
CA ALA A 69 0.65 10.36 19.22
C ALA A 69 -0.56 9.47 18.91
N VAL A 70 -0.52 8.19 19.28
CA VAL A 70 -1.53 7.19 18.93
C VAL A 70 -2.29 6.71 20.16
N VAL A 71 -1.61 6.21 21.20
CA VAL A 71 -2.27 5.58 22.36
C VAL A 71 -2.91 6.62 23.29
N ARG A 72 -2.22 7.73 23.54
CA ARG A 72 -2.71 8.80 24.43
C ARG A 72 -3.54 9.86 23.71
N ASN A 73 -3.59 9.83 22.38
CA ASN A 73 -4.34 10.80 21.60
C ASN A 73 -5.83 10.43 21.58
N PRO A 74 -6.72 11.26 22.16
CA PRO A 74 -8.15 10.95 22.24
C PRO A 74 -8.80 10.71 20.88
N ARG A 75 -8.24 11.31 19.82
CA ARG A 75 -8.74 11.17 18.45
C ARG A 75 -8.71 9.72 17.93
N PHE A 76 -7.75 8.90 18.40
CA PHE A 76 -7.59 7.51 17.96
C PHE A 76 -8.19 6.49 18.94
N MET A 77 -8.61 6.93 20.13
CA MET A 77 -9.09 6.05 21.22
C MET A 77 -10.60 6.12 21.45
N LEU A 78 -11.29 7.08 20.82
CA LEU A 78 -12.74 7.19 20.87
C LEU A 78 -13.36 6.17 19.91
N LYS A 79 -14.14 5.22 20.46
CA LYS A 79 -15.02 4.37 19.65
C LYS A 79 -15.98 5.29 18.89
N PRO A 80 -16.06 5.22 17.55
CA PRO A 80 -16.97 6.07 16.81
C PRO A 80 -18.42 5.77 17.23
N LYS A 81 -19.24 6.82 17.35
CA LYS A 81 -20.63 6.77 17.90
C LYS A 81 -21.58 5.93 17.05
N HIS A 82 -21.26 5.79 15.77
CA HIS A 82 -21.83 4.85 14.83
C HIS A 82 -20.67 4.16 14.14
N ASP A 83 -20.87 2.95 13.61
CA ASP A 83 -20.07 2.50 12.48
C ASP A 83 -20.42 3.44 11.34
N CYS A 84 -19.77 4.61 11.32
CA CYS A 84 -19.89 5.54 10.22
C CYS A 84 -19.57 4.72 8.96
N PRO A 85 -20.28 4.96 7.83
CA PRO A 85 -19.76 4.48 6.57
C PRO A 85 -18.30 4.88 6.55
N ASN A 86 -17.44 3.90 6.27
CA ASN A 86 -16.00 4.02 6.35
C ASN A 86 -15.62 5.42 5.85
N ILE A 87 -14.65 6.14 6.43
CA ILE A 87 -14.21 7.42 5.82
C ILE A 87 -13.86 7.24 4.32
N LEU A 88 -13.67 5.98 3.92
CA LEU A 88 -13.47 5.41 2.60
C LEU A 88 -14.74 5.17 1.75
N GLU A 89 -15.96 5.33 2.27
CA GLU A 89 -17.22 5.11 1.57
C GLU A 89 -18.23 6.25 1.76
N PRO A 90 -17.92 7.49 1.35
CA PRO A 90 -18.96 8.50 1.19
C PRO A 90 -20.06 7.96 0.26
N THR A 91 -21.32 8.04 0.70
CA THR A 91 -22.50 7.67 -0.10
C THR A 91 -22.62 8.47 -1.40
N ASP A 92 -21.90 9.60 -1.49
CA ASP A 92 -21.94 10.51 -2.62
C ASP A 92 -20.53 11.01 -2.99
N TYR A 93 -19.71 10.13 -3.56
CA TYR A 93 -18.35 10.44 -4.06
C TYR A 93 -18.33 11.61 -5.05
N LYS A 94 -19.46 11.92 -5.70
CA LYS A 94 -19.60 13.01 -6.67
C LYS A 94 -19.58 14.39 -6.00
N LYS A 95 -19.90 14.47 -4.70
CA LYS A 95 -20.00 15.72 -3.94
C LYS A 95 -18.64 16.39 -3.70
N PHE A 96 -17.59 15.60 -3.49
CA PHE A 96 -16.24 16.11 -3.36
C PHE A 96 -15.62 16.14 -4.76
N GLY A 97 -15.53 17.34 -5.34
CA GLY A 97 -14.79 17.56 -6.58
C GLY A 97 -13.32 17.22 -6.38
N ALA A 98 -12.95 15.95 -6.58
CA ALA A 98 -11.58 15.51 -6.49
C ALA A 98 -10.73 16.32 -7.49
N PRO A 99 -9.45 16.60 -7.18
CA PRO A 99 -8.57 17.36 -8.07
C PRO A 99 -8.58 16.71 -9.45
N ARG A 100 -9.17 17.37 -10.46
CA ARG A 100 -9.06 16.90 -11.84
C ARG A 100 -7.60 17.08 -12.23
N GLN A 101 -6.97 16.02 -12.73
CA GLN A 101 -5.86 16.22 -13.64
C GLN A 101 -6.49 16.88 -14.86
N VAL A 102 -6.30 18.20 -14.95
CA VAL A 102 -6.89 19.00 -16.02
C VAL A 102 -6.00 18.72 -17.22
N GLU A 103 -6.52 17.94 -18.17
CA GLU A 103 -5.82 17.40 -19.34
C GLU A 103 -4.92 16.17 -19.08
N ARG A 104 -5.00 15.23 -20.03
CA ARG A 104 -4.43 13.88 -19.94
C ARG A 104 -3.07 13.76 -20.62
N ASP A 105 -2.78 14.66 -21.55
CA ASP A 105 -1.51 14.66 -22.27
C ASP A 105 -0.44 15.23 -21.35
N VAL A 106 0.51 14.38 -20.97
CA VAL A 106 1.66 14.78 -20.14
C VAL A 106 2.90 14.72 -21.02
N ILE A 107 3.55 15.86 -21.20
CA ILE A 107 4.83 15.98 -21.89
C ILE A 107 5.95 16.24 -20.89
N ILE A 108 7.17 15.85 -21.27
CA ILE A 108 8.39 16.15 -20.51
C ILE A 108 8.99 17.43 -21.10
N GLN A 109 9.17 18.45 -20.25
CA GLN A 109 9.90 19.66 -20.60
C GLN A 109 11.03 19.87 -19.61
N GLY A 110 12.25 19.54 -20.03
CA GLY A 110 13.43 19.51 -19.14
C GLY A 110 13.22 18.48 -18.02
N THR A 111 13.19 18.95 -16.77
CA THR A 111 12.99 18.12 -15.57
C THR A 111 11.55 18.11 -15.05
N GLN A 112 10.60 18.67 -15.81
CA GLN A 112 9.22 18.85 -15.37
C GLN A 112 8.23 18.15 -16.29
N PHE A 113 7.20 17.56 -15.69
CA PHE A 113 6.01 17.14 -16.42
C PHE A 113 5.07 18.34 -16.62
N ARG A 114 4.52 18.49 -17.83
CA ARG A 114 3.54 19.52 -18.15
C ARG A 114 2.36 18.98 -18.93
N ASP A 115 1.21 19.63 -18.74
CA ASP A 115 0.03 19.34 -19.55
C ASP A 115 -0.01 20.15 -20.85
N SER A 116 -1.04 19.93 -21.66
CA SER A 116 -1.22 20.60 -22.96
C SER A 116 -1.44 22.12 -22.85
N LYS A 117 -1.77 22.64 -21.66
CA LYS A 117 -1.83 24.08 -21.35
C LYS A 117 -0.52 24.63 -20.75
N GLY A 118 0.53 23.81 -20.68
CA GLY A 118 1.83 24.20 -20.16
C GLY A 118 1.88 24.31 -18.62
N ARG A 119 0.89 23.81 -17.88
CA ARG A 119 0.91 23.81 -16.41
C ARG A 119 1.78 22.65 -15.92
N ARG A 120 2.45 22.83 -14.78
CA ARG A 120 3.24 21.76 -14.15
C ARG A 120 2.32 20.69 -13.57
N VAL A 121 2.62 19.44 -13.87
CA VAL A 121 1.85 18.28 -13.42
C VAL A 121 2.62 17.54 -12.33
N HIS A 122 1.96 17.26 -11.20
CA HIS A 122 2.46 16.36 -10.17
C HIS A 122 1.70 15.04 -10.23
N LEU A 123 2.41 13.96 -10.57
CA LEU A 123 1.84 12.62 -10.65
C LEU A 123 1.77 12.00 -9.25
N ARG A 124 0.71 12.32 -8.50
CA ARG A 124 0.46 11.76 -7.17
C ARG A 124 -0.40 10.50 -7.29
N GLY A 125 0.21 9.36 -7.00
CA GLY A 125 -0.40 8.06 -7.24
C GLY A 125 -0.01 6.96 -6.27
N ILE A 126 -0.46 5.75 -6.59
CA ILE A 126 -0.16 4.52 -5.85
C ILE A 126 0.13 3.37 -6.83
N ASN A 127 0.86 2.35 -6.35
CA ASN A 127 0.99 1.09 -7.05
C ASN A 127 -0.27 0.24 -6.91
N VAL A 128 -0.73 -0.33 -8.02
CA VAL A 128 -1.83 -1.28 -8.06
C VAL A 128 -1.27 -2.62 -8.55
N GLY A 129 -0.97 -3.47 -7.56
CA GLY A 129 -0.38 -4.78 -7.80
C GLY A 129 -1.36 -5.93 -7.65
N GLY A 130 -2.28 -5.96 -6.68
CA GLY A 130 -3.39 -6.93 -6.64
C GLY A 130 -3.05 -8.42 -6.78
N MET A 131 -1.82 -8.83 -6.43
CA MET A 131 -1.25 -10.15 -6.72
C MET A 131 -1.11 -10.46 -8.23
N SER A 132 -0.88 -9.47 -9.08
CA SER A 132 -0.68 -9.59 -10.53
C SER A 132 0.44 -10.56 -10.94
N LYS A 133 1.33 -10.94 -10.01
CA LYS A 133 2.39 -11.92 -10.23
C LYS A 133 1.95 -13.37 -10.00
N ILE A 134 0.71 -13.57 -9.58
CA ILE A 134 0.14 -14.87 -9.26
C ILE A 134 -1.13 -15.03 -10.11
N PRO A 135 -1.27 -16.15 -10.85
CA PRO A 135 -2.48 -16.45 -11.59
C PRO A 135 -3.75 -16.36 -10.75
N TYR A 136 -4.88 -16.21 -11.42
CA TYR A 136 -6.17 -16.25 -10.76
C TYR A 136 -6.49 -17.70 -10.36
N GLY A 137 -7.07 -17.89 -9.17
CA GLY A 137 -7.46 -19.22 -8.67
C GLY A 137 -6.35 -20.05 -8.01
N THR A 138 -5.11 -19.55 -7.94
CA THR A 138 -3.98 -20.25 -7.30
C THR A 138 -3.71 -19.69 -5.90
N SER A 139 -3.35 -20.55 -4.94
CA SER A 139 -2.89 -20.13 -3.60
C SER A 139 -1.37 -19.95 -3.57
N THR A 140 -0.88 -19.23 -2.56
CA THR A 140 0.57 -19.03 -2.32
C THR A 140 1.28 -20.28 -1.79
N ASP A 141 0.54 -21.35 -1.49
CA ASP A 141 1.08 -22.57 -0.89
C ASP A 141 1.62 -23.54 -1.94
N GLU A 142 1.40 -23.24 -3.23
CA GLU A 142 1.97 -24.02 -4.32
C GLU A 142 3.45 -23.65 -4.54
N PRO A 143 4.37 -24.63 -4.56
CA PRO A 143 5.81 -24.39 -4.61
C PRO A 143 6.30 -23.78 -5.93
N THR A 144 5.46 -23.75 -6.96
CA THR A 144 5.79 -23.22 -8.28
C THR A 144 4.63 -22.40 -8.81
N VAL A 145 4.93 -21.21 -9.36
CA VAL A 145 3.93 -20.44 -10.12
C VAL A 145 3.51 -21.29 -11.33
N PRO A 146 2.22 -21.59 -11.51
CA PRO A 146 1.79 -22.42 -12.63
C PRO A 146 1.97 -21.67 -13.95
N TYR A 147 2.50 -22.39 -14.93
CA TYR A 147 2.68 -21.96 -16.32
C TYR A 147 2.06 -23.00 -17.25
N GLY A 148 1.56 -22.55 -18.41
CA GLY A 148 0.99 -23.44 -19.43
C GLY A 148 -0.53 -23.34 -19.57
N GLU A 149 -1.15 -24.41 -20.07
CA GLU A 149 -2.59 -24.41 -20.36
C GLU A 149 -3.43 -24.31 -19.08
N GLY A 150 -4.49 -23.48 -19.13
CA GLY A 150 -5.39 -23.23 -18.00
C GLY A 150 -4.98 -22.09 -17.07
N VAL A 151 -3.77 -21.51 -17.24
CA VAL A 151 -3.34 -20.32 -16.49
C VAL A 151 -4.04 -19.08 -17.03
N THR A 152 -4.60 -18.27 -16.13
CA THR A 152 -5.20 -16.97 -16.46
C THR A 152 -4.86 -15.93 -15.41
N PHE A 153 -4.67 -14.69 -15.86
CA PHE A 153 -4.49 -13.52 -15.00
C PHE A 153 -5.69 -12.56 -15.06
N VAL A 154 -6.74 -12.92 -15.82
CA VAL A 154 -7.99 -12.18 -15.87
C VAL A 154 -8.58 -12.11 -14.46
N GLY A 155 -9.03 -10.92 -14.05
CA GLY A 155 -9.46 -10.66 -12.67
C GLY A 155 -8.37 -10.05 -11.77
N ARG A 156 -7.11 -9.96 -12.23
CA ARG A 156 -6.03 -9.19 -11.58
C ARG A 156 -5.93 -7.79 -12.21
N PRO A 157 -5.76 -6.70 -11.44
CA PRO A 157 -5.45 -6.66 -10.00
C PRO A 157 -6.65 -6.84 -9.07
N PHE A 158 -7.87 -6.65 -9.55
CA PHE A 158 -9.14 -6.90 -8.87
C PHE A 158 -10.22 -7.12 -9.93
N PRO A 159 -11.32 -7.83 -9.62
CA PRO A 159 -12.42 -8.06 -10.57
C PRO A 159 -13.01 -6.76 -11.11
N ILE A 160 -13.45 -6.76 -12.37
CA ILE A 160 -14.02 -5.56 -13.00
C ILE A 160 -15.28 -5.03 -12.29
N ALA A 161 -16.08 -5.91 -11.70
CA ALA A 161 -17.25 -5.55 -10.91
C ALA A 161 -16.90 -4.74 -9.65
N GLU A 162 -15.68 -4.91 -9.13
CA GLU A 162 -15.18 -4.19 -7.95
C GLU A 162 -14.41 -2.91 -8.33
N ALA A 163 -14.09 -2.72 -9.62
CA ALA A 163 -13.25 -1.63 -10.10
C ALA A 163 -13.80 -0.26 -9.72
N ASP A 164 -15.10 -0.05 -9.91
CA ASP A 164 -15.76 1.24 -9.64
C ASP A 164 -15.64 1.65 -8.17
N VAL A 165 -15.74 0.69 -7.25
CA VAL A 165 -15.57 0.93 -5.80
C VAL A 165 -14.12 1.30 -5.47
N HIS A 166 -13.15 0.56 -6.01
CA HIS A 166 -11.73 0.85 -5.76
C HIS A 166 -11.29 2.19 -6.35
N LEU A 167 -11.70 2.50 -7.58
CA LEU A 167 -11.34 3.74 -8.25
C LEU A 167 -12.02 4.95 -7.59
N ALA A 168 -13.27 4.81 -7.13
CA ALA A 168 -13.95 5.83 -6.35
C ALA A 168 -13.18 6.18 -5.06
N ARG A 169 -12.70 5.17 -4.34
CA ARG A 169 -11.87 5.35 -3.13
C ARG A 169 -10.58 6.08 -3.41
N LEU A 170 -9.82 5.63 -4.41
CA LEU A 170 -8.55 6.26 -4.81
C LEU A 170 -8.75 7.73 -5.20
N ARG A 171 -9.83 8.00 -5.94
CA ARG A 171 -10.23 9.36 -6.32
C ARG A 171 -10.57 10.21 -5.10
N ALA A 172 -11.30 9.67 -4.13
CA ALA A 172 -11.65 10.35 -2.89
C ALA A 172 -10.42 10.72 -2.05
N TRP A 173 -9.36 9.90 -2.10
CA TRP A 173 -8.07 10.20 -1.47
C TRP A 173 -7.24 11.25 -2.23
N GLY A 174 -7.76 11.77 -3.34
CA GLY A 174 -7.05 12.74 -4.19
C GLY A 174 -5.95 12.12 -5.05
N LEU A 175 -5.93 10.79 -5.20
CA LEU A 175 -5.00 10.11 -6.10
C LEU A 175 -5.52 10.23 -7.53
N THR A 176 -4.61 10.61 -8.43
CA THR A 176 -4.92 10.85 -9.85
C THR A 176 -4.04 10.04 -10.79
N PHE A 177 -3.16 9.22 -10.24
CA PHE A 177 -2.19 8.43 -10.99
C PHE A 177 -2.06 7.02 -10.41
N LEU A 178 -1.93 6.00 -11.25
CA LEU A 178 -1.66 4.62 -10.84
C LEU A 178 -0.47 4.06 -11.60
N ARG A 179 0.39 3.35 -10.87
CA ARG A 179 1.37 2.45 -11.46
C ARG A 179 0.78 1.04 -11.46
N MET A 180 0.37 0.56 -12.63
CA MET A 180 -0.32 -0.71 -12.79
C MET A 180 0.67 -1.78 -13.22
N ILE A 181 0.81 -2.80 -12.38
CA ILE A 181 1.74 -3.90 -12.62
C ILE A 181 1.10 -4.90 -13.58
N VAL A 182 1.75 -5.12 -14.72
CA VAL A 182 1.35 -6.04 -15.80
C VAL A 182 2.56 -6.88 -16.16
N THR A 183 2.60 -8.14 -15.74
CA THR A 183 3.80 -8.94 -15.94
C THR A 183 3.84 -9.63 -17.30
N TRP A 184 5.04 -9.99 -17.76
CA TRP A 184 5.23 -10.82 -18.96
C TRP A 184 4.53 -12.17 -18.86
N GLU A 185 4.53 -12.76 -17.67
CA GLU A 185 3.81 -13.99 -17.35
C GLU A 185 2.31 -13.89 -17.61
N ALA A 186 1.73 -12.71 -17.40
CA ALA A 186 0.32 -12.47 -17.66
C ALA A 186 0.04 -12.17 -19.14
N LEU A 187 1.01 -11.57 -19.84
CA LEU A 187 0.91 -11.30 -21.27
C LEU A 187 1.14 -12.56 -22.13
N GLU A 188 2.04 -13.45 -21.72
CA GLU A 188 2.44 -14.66 -22.47
C GLU A 188 2.45 -15.91 -21.55
N PRO A 189 1.32 -16.30 -20.93
CA PRO A 189 1.27 -17.34 -19.89
C PRO A 189 1.58 -18.75 -20.39
N ARG A 190 1.46 -18.98 -21.70
CA ARG A 190 1.61 -20.31 -22.32
C ARG A 190 3.02 -20.54 -22.85
N ARG A 191 3.51 -19.62 -23.69
CA ARG A 191 4.84 -19.66 -24.30
C ARG A 191 5.20 -18.29 -24.93
N PRO A 192 6.50 -18.03 -25.18
CA PRO A 192 6.93 -16.85 -25.90
C PRO A 192 6.20 -16.63 -27.23
N GLY A 193 5.74 -15.41 -27.46
CA GLY A 193 5.03 -15.00 -28.67
C GLY A 193 3.55 -15.42 -28.74
N GLN A 194 3.01 -16.07 -27.70
CA GLN A 194 1.57 -16.34 -27.58
C GLN A 194 0.91 -15.39 -26.58
N TYR A 195 0.43 -14.26 -27.08
CA TYR A 195 -0.25 -13.27 -26.26
C TYR A 195 -1.61 -13.73 -25.76
N ASP A 196 -1.86 -13.52 -24.46
CA ASP A 196 -3.17 -13.63 -23.86
C ASP A 196 -4.03 -12.40 -24.19
N ARG A 197 -4.80 -12.51 -25.28
CA ARG A 197 -5.72 -11.46 -25.73
C ARG A 197 -6.81 -11.15 -24.71
N GLU A 198 -7.27 -12.15 -23.97
CA GLU A 198 -8.32 -11.98 -22.97
C GLU A 198 -7.82 -11.11 -21.82
N TYR A 199 -6.60 -11.39 -21.33
CA TYR A 199 -5.95 -10.58 -20.32
C TYR A 199 -5.63 -9.15 -20.81
N ILE A 200 -5.16 -8.99 -22.05
CA ILE A 200 -4.92 -7.66 -22.63
C ILE A 200 -6.22 -6.86 -22.69
N ASP A 201 -7.30 -7.45 -23.20
CA ASP A 201 -8.62 -6.80 -23.27
C ASP A 201 -9.16 -6.47 -21.87
N TYR A 202 -8.90 -7.33 -20.89
CA TYR A 202 -9.22 -7.10 -19.49
C TYR A 202 -8.50 -5.84 -18.94
N ILE A 203 -7.19 -5.74 -19.11
CA ILE A 203 -6.41 -4.57 -18.66
C ILE A 203 -6.89 -3.30 -19.37
N VAL A 204 -7.17 -3.36 -20.67
CA VAL A 204 -7.75 -2.23 -21.41
C VAL A 204 -9.07 -1.76 -20.80
N GLN A 205 -9.94 -2.68 -20.36
CA GLN A 205 -11.18 -2.33 -19.69
C GLN A 205 -10.94 -1.62 -18.34
N ILE A 206 -9.99 -2.12 -17.54
CA ILE A 206 -9.61 -1.46 -16.28
C ILE A 206 -9.03 -0.06 -16.54
N VAL A 207 -8.18 0.12 -17.54
CA VAL A 207 -7.63 1.44 -17.91
C VAL A 207 -8.74 2.39 -18.38
N LYS A 208 -9.72 1.90 -19.15
CA LYS A 208 -10.91 2.68 -19.53
C LYS A 208 -11.71 3.12 -18.31
N LYS A 209 -11.86 2.25 -17.31
CA LYS A 209 -12.47 2.60 -16.02
C LYS A 209 -11.67 3.66 -15.28
N CYS A 210 -10.35 3.51 -15.13
CA CYS A 210 -9.49 4.55 -14.53
C CYS A 210 -9.72 5.92 -15.17
N ARG A 211 -9.86 5.94 -16.51
CA ARG A 211 -10.13 7.16 -17.28
C ARG A 211 -11.47 7.83 -16.93
N GLU A 212 -12.52 7.07 -16.65
CA GLU A 212 -13.83 7.56 -16.19
C GLU A 212 -13.71 8.29 -14.84
N TYR A 213 -12.84 7.79 -13.97
CA TYR A 213 -12.53 8.40 -12.66
C TYR A 213 -11.49 9.52 -12.73
N GLY A 214 -10.98 9.87 -13.92
CA GLY A 214 -9.95 10.89 -14.08
C GLY A 214 -8.61 10.50 -13.47
N ILE A 215 -8.29 9.21 -13.53
CA ILE A 215 -7.05 8.61 -13.04
C ILE A 215 -6.20 8.20 -14.25
N SER A 216 -4.98 8.74 -14.31
CA SER A 216 -3.97 8.38 -15.30
C SER A 216 -3.24 7.11 -14.87
N VAL A 217 -2.77 6.31 -15.83
CA VAL A 217 -2.11 5.03 -15.55
C VAL A 217 -0.78 4.98 -16.29
N VAL A 218 0.26 4.51 -15.60
CA VAL A 218 1.48 3.99 -16.23
C VAL A 218 1.47 2.47 -16.11
N ILE A 219 1.73 1.80 -17.23
CA ILE A 219 1.91 0.34 -17.25
C ILE A 219 3.34 0.04 -16.84
N ASP A 220 3.47 -0.81 -15.83
CA ASP A 220 4.72 -1.33 -15.30
C ASP A 220 4.86 -2.80 -15.71
N PRO A 221 5.75 -3.12 -16.67
CA PRO A 221 5.99 -4.48 -17.12
C PRO A 221 6.70 -5.36 -16.08
#